data_AF-A0A246QC25-F1
#
_entry.id   AF-A0A246QC25-F1
#
_cell.length_a   1.000
_cell.length_b   1.000
_cell.length_c   1.000
_cell.angle_alpha   90.00
_cell.angle_beta   90.00
_cell.angle_gamma   90.00
#
_symmetry.space_group_name_H-M   'P 1'
#
loop_
_entity.id
_entity.type
_entity.pdbx_description
1 polymer ?
#
loop_
_entity_poly.entity_id
_entity_poly.type
_entity_poly.pdbx_seq_one_letter_code
_entity_poly.pdbx_strand_id
1 'polypeptide(L)'
;MYNPQRGSDDRGRPTRALHASVPGSKSTVFRVRQLFILGVTEDGHRFRPSDWAERLAGVMAQFRPPGMAPSHITYSPYVLPVIVDGNRSVVVDERLRELEPLAWKFVVDFARDNKLQTKEHDTDNPESAPPA
;
A
#
# COMPACT_ATOMS: atom_id res chain seq x y z
N MET A 1 30.78 -66.20 0.94
CA MET A 1 30.42 -67.01 -0.23
C MET A 1 30.21 -66.09 -1.43
N TYR A 2 30.72 -66.53 -2.56
CA TYR A 2 30.86 -65.93 -3.89
C TYR A 2 29.49 -65.78 -4.61
N ASN A 3 29.12 -64.58 -5.11
CA ASN A 3 29.01 -64.11 -6.54
C ASN A 3 27.86 -64.78 -7.37
N PRO A 4 27.34 -64.28 -8.54
CA PRO A 4 27.79 -63.18 -9.41
C PRO A 4 26.73 -62.33 -10.21
N GLN A 5 27.20 -61.17 -10.69
CA GLN A 5 27.00 -60.44 -11.98
C GLN A 5 25.82 -60.75 -12.96
N ARG A 6 25.13 -59.68 -13.41
CA ARG A 6 24.76 -59.28 -14.80
C ARG A 6 23.66 -58.19 -14.73
N GLY A 7 23.60 -57.15 -15.55
CA GLY A 7 24.33 -56.83 -16.75
C GLY A 7 24.16 -55.36 -17.12
N SER A 8 25.08 -54.94 -17.97
CA SER A 8 25.18 -53.68 -18.69
C SER A 8 24.01 -53.50 -19.67
N ASP A 9 23.42 -52.31 -19.69
CA ASP A 9 22.77 -51.76 -20.88
C ASP A 9 23.00 -50.25 -20.93
N ASP A 10 23.97 -49.88 -21.79
CA ASP A 10 24.22 -48.55 -22.31
C ASP A 10 23.22 -48.27 -23.43
N ARG A 11 22.34 -47.28 -23.24
CA ARG A 11 21.63 -46.61 -24.35
C ARG A 11 21.46 -45.12 -24.07
N GLY A 12 22.41 -44.34 -24.58
CA GLY A 12 22.10 -43.43 -25.68
C GLY A 12 21.12 -42.27 -25.44
N ARG A 13 21.74 -41.11 -25.24
CA ARG A 13 21.42 -39.76 -25.76
C ARG A 13 20.66 -38.74 -24.90
N PRO A 14 21.08 -37.45 -25.03
CA PRO A 14 20.64 -36.35 -24.20
C PRO A 14 19.48 -35.57 -24.85
N THR A 15 18.60 -35.02 -24.03
CA THR A 15 17.77 -33.88 -24.44
C THR A 15 17.70 -32.89 -23.30
N ARG A 16 18.48 -31.81 -23.50
CA ARG A 16 18.39 -30.54 -22.78
C ARG A 16 16.97 -29.99 -22.99
N ALA A 17 16.07 -30.31 -22.08
CA ALA A 17 14.78 -29.63 -22.00
C ALA A 17 15.03 -28.24 -21.40
N LEU A 18 15.25 -27.26 -22.28
CA LEU A 18 14.98 -25.87 -22.00
C LEU A 18 13.51 -25.79 -21.59
N HIS A 19 13.23 -25.77 -20.29
CA HIS A 19 11.91 -25.37 -19.82
C HIS A 19 11.80 -23.87 -20.07
N ALA A 20 11.06 -23.59 -21.14
CA ALA A 20 10.53 -22.33 -21.60
C ALA A 20 10.36 -21.31 -20.46
N SER A 21 10.91 -20.11 -20.68
CA SER A 21 10.41 -18.92 -20.02
C SER A 21 8.91 -18.86 -20.22
N VAL A 22 8.17 -18.97 -19.12
CA VAL A 22 6.73 -18.71 -19.09
C VAL A 22 6.53 -17.28 -19.63
N PRO A 23 5.83 -17.07 -20.76
CA PRO A 23 5.49 -15.73 -21.21
C PRO A 23 4.54 -15.12 -20.19
N GLY A 24 4.90 -13.92 -19.74
CA GLY A 24 4.34 -13.26 -18.56
C GLY A 24 2.82 -13.32 -18.46
N SER A 25 2.35 -13.83 -17.32
CA SER A 25 1.08 -13.42 -16.76
C SER A 25 1.09 -11.90 -16.73
N LYS A 26 0.29 -11.27 -17.58
CA LYS A 26 -0.11 -9.88 -17.36
C LYS A 26 -0.95 -9.90 -16.09
N SER A 27 -0.28 -9.88 -14.94
CA SER A 27 -0.90 -9.46 -13.70
C SER A 27 -1.45 -8.08 -14.00
N THR A 28 -2.77 -7.95 -14.10
CA THR A 28 -3.41 -6.65 -14.05
C THR A 28 -3.07 -6.10 -12.67
N VAL A 29 -1.97 -5.38 -12.58
CA VAL A 29 -1.49 -4.80 -11.33
C VAL A 29 -2.53 -3.77 -10.92
N PHE A 30 -3.31 -4.06 -9.88
CA PHE A 30 -4.22 -3.09 -9.29
C PHE A 30 -3.38 -2.05 -8.58
N ARG A 31 -3.16 -0.91 -9.24
CA ARG A 31 -2.46 0.23 -8.66
C ARG A 31 -3.39 0.95 -7.70
N VAL A 32 -2.96 1.07 -6.45
CA VAL A 32 -3.61 1.91 -5.46
C VAL A 32 -2.90 3.24 -5.43
N ARG A 33 -3.60 4.32 -5.78
CA ARG A 33 -3.07 5.67 -5.68
C ARG A 33 -3.20 6.19 -4.26
N GLN A 34 -2.16 6.84 -3.78
CA GLN A 34 -2.09 7.38 -2.43
C GLN A 34 -1.62 8.83 -2.46
N LEU A 35 -2.30 9.68 -1.70
CA LEU A 35 -1.90 11.05 -1.42
C LEU A 35 -1.22 11.10 -0.04
N PHE A 36 0.01 11.58 -0.01
CA PHE A 36 0.73 11.90 1.21
C PHE A 36 0.58 13.38 1.50
N ILE A 37 0.05 13.70 2.67
CA ILE A 37 0.04 15.05 3.24
C ILE A 37 1.17 15.10 4.26
N LEU A 38 2.23 15.83 3.94
CA LEU A 38 3.45 15.86 4.76
C LEU A 38 3.29 16.84 5.92
N GLY A 39 3.91 16.51 7.06
CA GLY A 39 4.00 17.40 8.22
C GLY A 39 4.94 18.59 8.06
N VAL A 40 5.12 19.05 6.83
CA VAL A 40 6.02 20.14 6.45
C VAL A 40 5.22 21.07 5.54
N THR A 41 5.26 22.36 5.83
CA THR A 41 4.61 23.37 4.99
C THR A 41 5.38 23.57 3.69
N GLU A 42 4.75 24.20 2.70
CA GLU A 42 5.40 24.61 1.45
C GLU A 42 6.65 25.46 1.71
N ASP A 43 6.63 26.27 2.77
CA ASP A 43 7.75 27.08 3.24
C ASP A 43 8.84 26.29 3.99
N GLY A 44 8.75 24.95 4.05
CA GLY A 44 9.75 24.08 4.65
C GLY A 44 9.70 23.96 6.19
N HIS A 45 8.65 24.48 6.83
CA HIS A 45 8.54 24.46 8.29
C HIS A 45 7.75 23.23 8.77
N ARG A 46 8.14 22.65 9.91
CA ARG A 46 7.36 21.57 10.53
C ARG A 46 5.99 22.08 10.96
N PHE A 47 4.93 21.39 10.54
CA PHE A 47 3.55 21.69 10.93
C PHE A 47 3.26 21.27 12.38
N ARG A 48 2.39 22.04 13.04
CA ARG A 48 2.03 21.88 14.46
C ARG A 48 0.51 21.99 14.64
N PRO A 49 -0.06 21.41 15.71
CA PRO A 49 0.59 20.65 16.79
C PRO A 49 1.14 19.30 16.33
N SER A 50 1.98 18.64 17.14
CA SER A 50 2.63 17.37 16.74
C SER A 50 1.69 16.17 16.65
N ASP A 51 0.45 16.29 17.13
CA ASP A 51 -0.58 15.26 17.10
C ASP A 51 -1.62 15.50 15.99
N TRP A 52 -1.35 16.43 15.06
CA TRP A 52 -2.29 16.81 14.01
C TRP A 52 -2.69 15.63 13.10
N ALA A 53 -1.74 14.74 12.80
CA ALA A 53 -1.94 13.62 11.89
C ALA A 53 -2.92 12.61 12.50
N GLU A 54 -2.72 12.29 13.77
CA GLU A 54 -3.60 11.41 14.54
C GLU A 54 -5.00 12.02 14.70
N ARG A 55 -5.10 13.35 14.89
CA ARG A 55 -6.38 14.06 14.95
C ARG A 55 -7.12 14.00 13.62
N LEU A 56 -6.44 14.28 12.50
CA LEU A 56 -7.04 14.22 11.17
C LEU A 56 -7.52 12.78 10.84
N ALA A 57 -6.69 11.78 11.11
CA ALA A 57 -7.06 10.37 10.93
C ALA A 57 -8.24 9.94 11.83
N GLY A 58 -8.31 10.49 13.05
CA GLY A 58 -9.44 10.26 13.97
C GLY A 58 -10.76 10.78 13.43
N VAL A 59 -10.79 11.98 12.85
CA VAL A 59 -11.99 12.53 12.17
C VAL A 59 -12.46 11.62 11.03
N MET A 60 -11.51 10.94 10.39
CA MET A 60 -11.75 10.06 9.25
C MET A 60 -12.14 8.63 9.64
N ALA A 61 -12.10 8.26 10.92
CA ALA A 61 -12.25 6.88 11.39
C ALA A 61 -13.56 6.17 10.98
N GLN A 62 -14.61 6.95 10.67
CA GLN A 62 -15.92 6.44 10.23
C GLN A 62 -15.96 5.96 8.78
N PHE A 63 -15.03 6.41 7.92
CA PHE A 63 -15.05 6.06 6.49
C PHE A 63 -14.36 4.72 6.28
N ARG A 64 -15.14 3.66 6.04
CA ARG A 64 -14.64 2.28 5.92
C ARG A 64 -15.34 1.53 4.80
N PRO A 65 -14.74 0.44 4.28
CA PRO A 65 -15.41 -0.43 3.34
C PRO A 65 -16.74 -0.96 3.90
N PRO A 66 -17.77 -1.17 3.06
CA PRO A 66 -19.00 -1.82 3.48
C PRO A 66 -18.72 -3.21 4.09
N GLY A 67 -19.37 -3.53 5.20
CA GLY A 67 -19.22 -4.82 5.89
C GLY A 67 -18.08 -4.90 6.90
N MET A 68 -17.24 -3.86 7.01
CA MET A 68 -16.25 -3.75 8.08
C MET A 68 -16.91 -3.20 9.35
N ALA A 69 -16.88 -3.96 10.44
CA ALA A 69 -17.44 -3.53 11.70
C ALA A 69 -16.65 -2.33 12.26
N PRO A 70 -17.33 -1.30 12.81
CA PRO A 70 -16.64 -0.21 13.48
C PRO A 70 -15.93 -0.76 14.73
N SER A 71 -14.61 -0.63 14.79
CA SER A 71 -13.87 -0.83 16.03
C SER A 71 -13.70 0.51 16.74
N HIS A 72 -14.03 0.55 18.03
CA HIS A 72 -14.15 1.79 18.81
C HIS A 72 -12.87 2.64 18.90
N ILE A 73 -11.69 2.14 18.49
CA ILE A 73 -10.39 2.80 18.70
C ILE A 73 -9.44 2.56 17.52
N THR A 74 -9.91 2.62 16.27
CA THR A 74 -9.00 2.51 15.11
C THR A 74 -9.25 3.59 14.08
N TYR A 75 -8.22 3.90 13.31
CA TYR A 75 -8.32 4.79 12.16
C TYR A 75 -9.05 4.12 10.99
N SER A 76 -9.44 4.92 10.01
CA SER A 76 -9.92 4.41 8.73
C SER A 76 -8.79 3.69 7.99
N PRO A 77 -9.06 2.57 7.30
CA PRO A 77 -8.06 1.94 6.44
C PRO A 77 -7.61 2.84 5.28
N TYR A 78 -8.37 3.90 4.96
CA TYR A 78 -8.08 4.84 3.89
C TYR A 78 -7.32 6.08 4.35
N VAL A 79 -7.25 6.36 5.66
CA VAL A 79 -6.59 7.56 6.19
C VAL A 79 -5.78 7.17 7.42
N LEU A 80 -4.47 7.11 7.26
CA LEU A 80 -3.56 6.62 8.30
C LEU A 80 -2.51 7.67 8.67
N PRO A 81 -2.25 7.88 9.97
CA PRO A 81 -1.13 8.70 10.41
C PRO A 81 0.17 7.90 10.24
N VAL A 82 1.19 8.56 9.70
CA VAL A 82 2.51 7.99 9.43
C VAL A 82 3.62 8.97 9.81
N ILE A 83 4.86 8.50 9.83
CA ILE A 83 6.04 9.36 9.98
C ILE A 83 6.85 9.27 8.69
N VAL A 84 7.07 10.43 8.06
CA VAL A 84 7.89 10.57 6.84
C VAL A 84 9.00 11.55 7.16
N ASP A 85 10.25 11.14 6.98
CA ASP A 85 11.44 11.95 7.26
C ASP A 85 11.43 12.58 8.67
N GLY A 86 10.94 11.84 9.67
CA GLY A 86 10.82 12.32 11.05
C GLY A 86 9.71 13.33 11.31
N ASN A 87 8.84 13.60 10.34
CA ASN A 87 7.68 14.48 10.46
C ASN A 87 6.36 13.70 10.42
N ARG A 88 5.44 14.06 11.31
CA ARG A 88 4.09 13.49 11.38
C ARG A 88 3.34 13.84 10.10
N SER A 89 2.85 12.84 9.40
CA SER A 89 2.23 12.97 8.07
C SER A 89 1.00 12.07 7.99
N VAL A 90 0.18 12.25 6.95
CA VAL A 90 -1.01 11.42 6.71
C VAL A 90 -0.92 10.84 5.31
N VAL A 91 -1.20 9.54 5.18
CA VAL A 91 -1.43 8.90 3.89
C VAL A 91 -2.93 8.72 3.69
N VAL A 92 -3.41 9.09 2.51
CA VAL A 92 -4.80 8.96 2.09
C VAL A 92 -4.87 8.09 0.85
N ASP A 93 -5.67 7.03 0.91
CA ASP A 93 -5.97 6.16 -0.23
C ASP A 93 -7.02 6.80 -1.16
N GLU A 94 -6.78 6.80 -2.46
CA GLU A 94 -7.72 7.38 -3.44
C GLU A 94 -9.09 6.68 -3.45
N ARG A 95 -9.19 5.44 -2.97
CA ARG A 95 -10.49 4.75 -2.78
C ARG A 95 -11.42 5.48 -1.83
N LEU A 96 -10.90 6.35 -0.95
CA LEU A 96 -11.74 7.24 -0.15
C LEU A 96 -12.59 8.16 -1.02
N ARG A 97 -12.07 8.60 -2.17
CA ARG A 97 -12.77 9.47 -3.10
C ARG A 97 -13.97 8.79 -3.75
N GLU A 98 -13.85 7.49 -4.03
CA GLU A 98 -14.94 6.69 -4.58
C GLU A 98 -15.99 6.39 -3.51
N LEU A 99 -15.56 6.15 -2.27
CA LEU A 99 -16.44 5.87 -1.14
C LEU A 99 -17.21 7.12 -0.67
N GLU A 100 -16.50 8.22 -0.43
CA GLU A 100 -17.06 9.47 0.10
C GLU A 100 -16.27 10.68 -0.45
N PRO A 101 -16.72 11.27 -1.58
CA PRO A 101 -16.03 12.39 -2.22
C PRO A 101 -15.84 13.62 -1.34
N LEU A 102 -16.76 13.88 -0.40
CA LEU A 102 -16.66 15.03 0.50
C LEU A 102 -15.56 14.85 1.54
N ALA A 103 -15.34 13.61 2.01
CA ALA A 103 -14.24 13.28 2.92
C ALA A 103 -12.89 13.45 2.23
N TRP A 104 -12.78 12.99 0.97
CA TRP A 104 -11.59 13.23 0.15
C TRP A 104 -11.34 14.74 -0.05
N LYS A 105 -12.38 15.50 -0.41
CA LYS A 105 -12.26 16.95 -0.57
C LYS A 105 -11.80 17.62 0.73
N PHE A 106 -12.33 17.18 1.87
CA PHE A 106 -11.93 17.72 3.18
C PHE A 106 -10.44 17.52 3.46
N VAL A 107 -9.87 16.33 3.20
CA VAL A 107 -8.43 16.10 3.46
C VAL A 107 -7.54 16.89 2.49
N VAL A 108 -7.96 17.04 1.23
CA VAL A 108 -7.24 17.86 0.23
C VAL A 108 -7.29 19.34 0.61
N ASP A 109 -8.48 19.83 0.98
CA ASP A 109 -8.65 21.21 1.44
C ASP A 109 -7.87 21.46 2.73
N PHE A 110 -7.85 20.52 3.67
CA PHE A 110 -7.03 20.62 4.89
C PHE A 110 -5.55 20.83 4.55
N ALA A 111 -5.00 20.07 3.61
CA ALA A 111 -3.61 20.24 3.19
C ALA A 111 -3.39 21.63 2.56
N ARG A 112 -4.28 22.05 1.67
CA ARG A 112 -4.19 23.35 0.99
C ARG A 112 -4.29 24.53 1.96
N ASP A 113 -5.28 24.51 2.84
CA ASP A 113 -5.56 25.61 3.75
C ASP A 113 -4.43 25.79 4.78
N ASN A 114 -3.73 24.69 5.12
CA ASN A 114 -2.55 24.70 5.98
C ASN A 114 -1.22 24.79 5.21
N LYS A 115 -1.27 24.96 3.88
CA LYS A 115 -0.09 25.02 2.99
C LYS A 115 0.87 23.86 3.23
N LEU A 116 0.35 22.65 3.36
CA LEU A 116 1.15 21.45 3.56
C LEU A 116 1.64 20.92 2.22
N GLN A 117 2.89 20.44 2.20
CA GLN A 117 3.41 19.75 1.03
C GLN A 117 2.64 18.45 0.81
N THR A 118 2.32 18.15 -0.44
CA THR A 118 1.66 16.92 -0.84
C THR A 118 2.49 16.13 -1.85
N LYS A 119 2.37 14.81 -1.82
CA LYS A 119 3.00 13.89 -2.80
C LYS A 119 2.03 12.80 -3.19
N GLU A 120 1.99 12.44 -4.46
CA GLU A 120 1.22 11.30 -4.95
C GLU A 120 2.14 10.09 -5.15
N HIS A 121 1.64 8.90 -4.84
CA HIS A 121 2.36 7.64 -5.02
C HIS A 121 1.41 6.57 -5.56
N ASP A 122 1.83 5.89 -6.63
CA ASP A 122 1.15 4.70 -7.15
C ASP A 122 1.78 3.45 -6.52
N THR A 123 1.03 2.69 -5.75
CA THR A 123 1.49 1.43 -5.15
C THR A 123 0.92 0.24 -5.91
N ASP A 124 1.80 -0.62 -6.42
CA ASP A 124 1.45 -1.82 -7.20
C ASP A 124 0.94 -3.00 -6.32
N ASN A 125 0.96 -2.85 -4.99
CA ASN A 125 0.54 -3.89 -4.05
C ASN A 125 -0.77 -3.54 -3.30
N PRO A 126 -1.90 -4.17 -3.64
CA PRO A 126 -3.18 -3.95 -2.95
C PRO A 126 -3.20 -4.49 -1.51
N GLU A 127 -2.24 -5.34 -1.13
CA GLU A 127 -2.11 -5.94 0.22
C GLU A 127 -1.50 -4.98 1.26
N SER A 128 -0.99 -3.82 0.83
CA SER A 128 -0.50 -2.77 1.74
C SER A 128 -1.63 -1.99 2.42
N ALA A 129 -2.87 -2.23 1.99
CA ALA A 129 -4.07 -1.79 2.71
C ALA A 129 -4.19 -2.62 4.00
N PRO A 130 -4.50 -2.00 5.16
CA PRO A 130 -4.54 -2.75 6.41
C PRO A 130 -5.56 -3.90 6.30
N PRO A 131 -5.23 -5.10 6.80
CA PRO A 131 -6.12 -6.24 6.73
C PRO A 131 -7.43 -5.96 7.48
N ALA A 132 -8.51 -6.51 6.95
CA ALA A 132 -9.88 -6.38 7.43
C ALA A 132 -10.06 -6.76 8.91
#